data_AF-A0A1C7HR66-F1
#
_entry.id   AF-A0A1C7HR66-F1
#
_cell.length_a   1.000
_cell.length_b   1.000
_cell.length_c   1.000
_cell.angle_alpha   90.00
_cell.angle_beta   90.00
_cell.angle_gamma   90.00
#
_symmetry.space_group_name_H-M   'P 1'
#
loop_
_entity.id
_entity.type
_entity.pdbx_description
1 polymer ?
#
loop_
_entity_poly.entity_id
_entity_poly.type
_entity_poly.pdbx_seq_one_letter_code
_entity_poly.pdbx_strand_id
1 'polypeptide(L)'
;MKLSELKKEPFKWEDMPSYFRLGNSRYCTFIKLSSVKECSNPYAYIEEEPCQNHICRVLSPEKTYNEALVIRDDGTVWKIRLDCFKDVVLLAF
;
A
#
# COMPACT_ATOMS: atom_id res chain seq x y z
N MET A 1 3.75 -10.52 7.48
CA MET A 1 4.73 -9.50 7.07
C MET A 1 4.43 -8.21 7.83
N LYS A 2 5.41 -7.67 8.58
CA LYS A 2 5.27 -6.37 9.26
C LYS A 2 5.71 -5.25 8.32
N LEU A 3 5.11 -4.06 8.46
CA LEU A 3 5.53 -2.89 7.68
C LEU A 3 7.00 -2.50 7.94
N SER A 4 7.48 -2.69 9.17
CA SER A 4 8.87 -2.41 9.55
C SER A 4 9.89 -3.31 8.84
N GLU A 5 9.45 -4.45 8.30
CA GLU A 5 10.31 -5.42 7.59
C GLU A 5 10.36 -5.14 6.09
N LEU A 6 9.52 -4.21 5.57
CA LEU A 6 9.48 -3.89 4.17
C LEU A 6 10.73 -3.10 3.75
N LYS A 7 11.19 -3.37 2.52
CA LYS A 7 12.24 -2.60 1.88
C LYS A 7 11.78 -1.14 1.76
N LYS A 8 12.68 -0.21 2.11
CA LYS A 8 12.42 1.22 1.97
C LYS A 8 12.90 1.71 0.61
N GLU A 9 12.08 2.50 -0.06
CA GLU A 9 12.46 3.18 -1.30
C GLU A 9 12.28 4.69 -1.15
N PRO A 10 13.27 5.49 -1.60
CA PRO A 10 13.16 6.94 -1.54
C PRO A 10 12.04 7.42 -2.45
N PHE A 11 11.25 8.38 -1.98
CA PHE A 11 10.12 8.92 -2.72
C PHE A 11 10.00 10.43 -2.51
N LYS A 12 9.68 11.17 -3.57
CA LYS A 12 9.49 12.63 -3.49
C LYS A 12 8.02 12.97 -3.31
N TRP A 13 7.74 13.98 -2.49
CA TRP A 13 6.38 14.47 -2.27
C TRP A 13 5.70 15.00 -3.54
N GLU A 14 6.47 15.45 -4.53
CA GLU A 14 5.97 15.90 -5.83
C GLU A 14 5.25 14.78 -6.61
N ASP A 15 5.72 13.55 -6.43
CA ASP A 15 5.21 12.36 -7.11
C ASP A 15 3.96 11.77 -6.41
N MET A 16 3.59 12.29 -5.22
CA MET A 16 2.39 11.85 -4.51
C MET A 16 1.12 12.43 -5.16
N PRO A 17 0.02 11.65 -5.28
CA PRO A 17 -1.30 12.15 -5.60
C PRO A 17 -1.70 13.35 -4.73
N SER A 18 -2.37 14.35 -5.31
CA SER A 18 -2.75 15.59 -4.62
C SER A 18 -3.60 15.34 -3.37
N TYR A 19 -4.45 14.30 -3.40
CA TYR A 19 -5.25 13.88 -2.26
C TYR A 19 -4.42 13.48 -1.02
N PHE A 20 -3.24 12.88 -1.23
CA PHE A 20 -2.35 12.51 -0.12
C PHE A 20 -1.53 13.68 0.43
N ARG A 21 -1.38 14.77 -0.33
CA ARG A 21 -0.65 15.98 0.10
C ARG A 21 -1.43 16.86 1.08
N LEU A 22 -2.74 16.64 1.23
CA LEU A 22 -3.66 17.54 1.96
C LEU A 22 -3.80 17.28 3.47
N GLY A 23 -3.09 16.30 4.04
CA GLY A 23 -3.22 15.94 5.46
C GLY A 23 -1.88 15.80 6.17
N ASN A 24 -1.87 16.10 7.47
CA ASN A 24 -0.72 16.09 8.42
C ASN A 24 0.31 14.98 8.13
N SER A 25 1.24 15.28 7.23
CA SER A 25 2.00 14.30 6.44
C SER A 25 3.14 13.64 7.20
N ARG A 26 3.49 14.17 8.39
CA ARG A 26 4.59 13.67 9.23
C ARG A 26 4.33 12.32 9.90
N TYR A 27 3.08 11.83 9.90
CA TYR A 27 2.71 10.55 10.52
C TYR A 27 2.05 9.57 9.54
N CYS A 28 2.09 9.86 8.23
CA CYS A 28 1.51 8.99 7.22
C CYS A 28 2.54 7.96 6.74
N THR A 29 2.16 6.68 6.77
CA THR A 29 2.96 5.58 6.20
C THR A 29 2.41 5.24 4.83
N PHE A 30 3.28 5.22 3.81
CA PHE A 30 2.89 4.90 2.44
C PHE A 30 3.62 3.66 1.96
N ILE A 31 2.91 2.85 1.20
CA ILE A 31 3.43 1.66 0.54
C ILE A 31 3.16 1.74 -0.95
N LYS A 32 4.08 1.20 -1.74
CA LYS A 32 3.85 0.92 -3.15
C LYS A 32 3.74 -0.59 -3.34
N LEU A 33 2.68 -0.99 -4.03
CA LEU A 33 2.31 -2.38 -4.24
C LEU A 33 2.66 -2.75 -5.68
N SER A 34 3.31 -3.90 -5.87
CA SER A 34 3.60 -4.44 -7.20
C SER A 34 2.37 -5.17 -7.76
N SER A 35 2.55 -5.98 -8.81
CA SER A 35 1.52 -6.89 -9.29
C SER A 35 1.17 -7.94 -8.22
N VAL A 36 -0.10 -8.34 -8.18
CA VAL A 36 -0.55 -9.49 -7.38
C VAL A 36 0.14 -10.78 -7.89
N LYS A 37 0.38 -11.72 -6.99
CA LYS A 37 0.92 -13.05 -7.32
C LYS A 37 -0.11 -13.82 -8.14
N GLU A 38 0.39 -14.58 -9.12
CA GLU A 38 -0.49 -15.45 -9.92
C GLU A 38 -1.12 -16.52 -9.03
N CYS A 39 -2.44 -16.65 -9.11
CA CYS A 39 -3.21 -17.71 -8.49
C CYS A 39 -4.15 -18.32 -9.51
N SER A 40 -4.31 -19.64 -9.47
CA SER A 40 -5.21 -20.38 -10.35
C SER A 40 -6.70 -20.17 -10.02
N ASN A 41 -7.02 -19.50 -8.91
CA ASN A 41 -8.37 -19.18 -8.51
C ASN A 41 -8.77 -17.79 -9.06
N PRO A 42 -9.77 -17.70 -9.96
CA PRO A 42 -10.20 -16.43 -10.56
C PRO A 42 -10.88 -15.47 -9.57
N TYR A 43 -11.24 -15.94 -8.38
CA TYR A 43 -11.78 -15.10 -7.30
C TYR A 43 -10.73 -14.77 -6.23
N ALA A 44 -9.48 -15.17 -6.43
CA ALA A 44 -8.43 -14.78 -5.51
C ALA A 44 -8.20 -13.27 -5.62
N TYR A 45 -7.96 -12.65 -4.47
CA TYR A 45 -7.36 -11.33 -4.38
C TYR A 45 -8.20 -10.15 -4.91
N ILE A 46 -9.54 -10.26 -4.85
CA ILE A 46 -10.49 -9.22 -5.32
C ILE A 46 -10.22 -7.85 -4.68
N GLU A 47 -9.73 -7.81 -3.43
CA GLU A 47 -9.43 -6.55 -2.74
C GLU A 47 -8.02 -6.01 -3.07
N GLU A 48 -7.08 -6.89 -3.43
CA GLU A 48 -5.71 -6.56 -3.77
C GLU A 48 -5.52 -6.15 -5.24
N GLU A 49 -6.30 -6.74 -6.16
CA GLU A 49 -6.27 -6.41 -7.59
C GLU A 49 -6.46 -4.90 -7.87
N PRO A 50 -7.40 -4.19 -7.22
CA PRO A 50 -7.51 -2.74 -7.35
C PRO A 50 -6.28 -1.97 -6.86
N CYS A 51 -5.52 -2.53 -5.92
CA CYS A 51 -4.37 -1.87 -5.32
C CYS A 51 -3.05 -2.18 -6.04
N GLN A 52 -3.05 -3.08 -7.03
CA GLN A 52 -1.85 -3.47 -7.75
C GLN A 52 -1.22 -2.27 -8.51
N ASN A 53 0.10 -2.14 -8.47
CA ASN A 53 0.85 -1.04 -9.10
C ASN A 53 0.49 0.38 -8.61
N HIS A 54 -0.30 0.50 -7.54
CA HIS A 54 -0.69 1.78 -6.95
C HIS A 54 0.12 2.11 -5.69
N ILE A 55 0.11 3.41 -5.37
CA ILE A 55 0.59 3.92 -4.08
C ILE A 55 -0.59 3.99 -3.12
N CYS A 56 -0.39 3.45 -1.93
CA CYS A 56 -1.41 3.33 -0.92
C CYS A 56 -0.94 3.95 0.40
N ARG A 57 -1.82 4.71 1.05
CA ARG A 57 -1.61 5.20 2.41
C ARG A 57 -2.15 4.18 3.40
N VAL A 58 -1.32 3.73 4.33
CA VAL A 58 -1.74 2.82 5.40
C VAL A 58 -2.40 3.60 6.53
N LEU A 59 -3.61 3.20 6.92
CA LEU A 59 -4.40 3.90 7.95
C LEU A 59 -4.03 3.53 9.38
N SER A 60 -3.52 2.32 9.62
CA SER A 60 -3.13 1.86 10.97
C SER A 60 -1.80 1.11 10.94
N PRO A 61 -0.68 1.81 10.70
CA PRO A 61 0.63 1.19 10.49
C PRO A 61 1.08 0.32 11.67
N GLU A 62 0.88 0.82 12.90
CA GLU A 62 1.19 0.16 14.18
C GLU A 62 0.50 -1.21 14.34
N LYS A 63 -0.68 -1.38 13.73
CA LYS A 63 -1.52 -2.58 13.84
C LYS A 63 -1.48 -3.45 12.58
N THR A 64 -0.70 -3.05 11.57
CA THR A 64 -0.63 -3.73 10.28
C THR A 64 0.30 -4.93 10.37
N TYR A 65 -0.27 -6.13 10.30
CA TYR A 65 0.47 -7.38 10.19
C TYR A 65 -0.16 -8.24 9.10
N ASN A 66 0.54 -8.36 7.96
CA ASN A 66 0.08 -9.04 6.76
C ASN A 66 -1.19 -8.45 6.11
N GLU A 67 -2.20 -8.11 6.90
CA GLU A 67 -3.39 -7.36 6.50
C GLU A 67 -3.21 -5.88 6.82
N ALA A 68 -3.53 -5.03 5.85
CA ALA A 68 -3.47 -3.59 5.96
C ALA A 68 -4.79 -2.96 5.49
N LEU A 69 -5.28 -1.97 6.23
CA LEU A 69 -6.32 -1.08 5.73
C LEU A 69 -5.64 0.10 5.04
N VAL A 70 -5.89 0.26 3.75
CA VAL A 70 -5.21 1.24 2.91
C VAL A 70 -6.19 2.15 2.19
N ILE A 71 -5.74 3.39 1.95
CA ILE A 71 -6.38 4.30 0.99
C ILE A 71 -5.53 4.29 -0.27
N ARG A 72 -6.12 4.00 -1.43
CA ARG A 72 -5.48 4.09 -2.75
C ARG A 72 -5.40 5.55 -3.21
N ASP A 73 -4.52 5.83 -4.16
CA ASP A 73 -4.31 7.17 -4.74
C ASP A 73 -5.56 7.87 -5.29
N ASP A 74 -6.59 7.11 -5.66
CA ASP A 74 -7.89 7.62 -6.09
C ASP A 74 -8.89 7.87 -4.95
N GLY A 75 -8.50 7.65 -3.69
CA GLY A 75 -9.32 7.88 -2.51
C GLY A 75 -10.20 6.71 -2.09
N THR A 76 -10.17 5.58 -2.81
CA THR A 76 -10.88 4.35 -2.39
C THR A 76 -10.17 3.67 -1.22
N VAL A 77 -10.93 2.97 -0.38
CA VAL A 77 -10.41 2.28 0.81
C VAL A 77 -10.54 0.78 0.62
N TRP A 78 -9.43 0.06 0.85
CA TRP A 78 -9.35 -1.39 0.69
C TRP A 78 -8.71 -2.03 1.91
N LYS A 79 -9.21 -3.21 2.28
CA LYS A 79 -8.50 -4.11 3.19
C LYS A 79 -7.72 -5.07 2.31
N ILE A 80 -6.39 -5.09 2.43
CA ILE A 80 -5.53 -5.90 1.56
C ILE A 80 -4.59 -6.77 2.37
N ARG A 81 -4.17 -7.86 1.76
CA ARG A 81 -3.12 -8.75 2.23
C ARG A 81 -1.80 -8.49 1.49
N LEU A 82 -0.79 -8.04 2.22
CA LEU A 82 0.53 -7.70 1.70
C LEU A 82 1.27 -8.91 1.12
N ASP A 83 1.05 -10.11 1.65
CA ASP A 83 1.66 -11.35 1.14
C ASP A 83 1.15 -11.77 -0.24
N CYS A 84 0.05 -11.18 -0.73
CA CYS A 84 -0.54 -11.50 -2.02
C CYS A 84 0.15 -10.74 -3.16
N PHE A 85 0.97 -9.73 -2.87
CA PHE A 85 1.74 -8.98 -3.87
C PHE A 85 3.12 -9.61 -4.07
N LYS A 86 3.66 -9.52 -5.28
CA LYS A 86 5.03 -9.98 -5.58
C LYS A 86 6.06 -9.21 -4.75
N ASP A 87 5.88 -7.90 -4.67
CA ASP A 87 6.69 -6.99 -3.87
C ASP A 87 5.81 -5.91 -3.23
N VAL A 88 6.20 -5.51 -2.03
CA VAL A 88 5.66 -4.36 -1.31
C VAL A 88 6.84 -3.56 -0.77
N VAL A 89 6.84 -2.26 -1.05
CA VAL A 89 7.90 -1.37 -0.58
C VAL A 89 7.30 -0.25 0.25
N LEU A 90 8.01 0.13 1.31
CA LEU A 90 7.70 1.28 2.14
C LEU A 90 8.33 2.53 1.53
N LEU A 91 7.54 3.58 1.32
CA LEU A 91 8.06 4.83 0.77
C LEU A 91 8.62 5.69 1.90
N ALA A 92 9.89 6.09 1.77
CA ALA A 92 10.60 6.96 2.70
C ALA A 92 10.84 8.33 2.06
N PHE A 93 10.51 9.39 2.81
CA PHE A 93 10.67 10.78 2.40
C PHE A 93 11.92 11.41 3.00
#